data_AF-A0A527A3B0-F1
#
_entry.id   AF-A0A527A3B0-F1
#
_cell.length_a   1.000
_cell.length_b   1.000
_cell.length_c   1.000
_cell.angle_alpha   90.00
_cell.angle_beta   90.00
_cell.angle_gamma   90.00
#
_symmetry.space_group_name_H-M   'P 1'
#
loop_
_entity.id
_entity.type
_entity.pdbx_description
1 polymer ?
#
loop_
_entity_poly.entity_id
_entity_poly.type
_entity_poly.pdbx_seq_one_letter_code
_entity_poly.pdbx_strand_id
1 'polypeptide(L)' 'YEPRYYPPRRQYRTERLSSAHVRWCYDRYRSYRAWDNTFQPYGGPRQQCWSPYS' A
#
# COMPACT_ATOMS: atom_id res chain seq x y z
N TYR A 1 -3.81 30.06 -22.13
CA TYR A 1 -2.96 28.86 -21.98
C TYR A 1 -3.01 28.47 -20.52
N GLU A 2 -4.00 27.67 -20.12
CA GLU A 2 -4.13 27.22 -18.74
C GLU A 2 -3.42 25.87 -18.60
N PRO A 3 -2.41 25.77 -17.72
CA PRO A 3 -1.77 24.49 -17.47
C PRO A 3 -2.79 23.62 -16.74
N ARG A 4 -3.31 22.60 -17.44
CA ARG A 4 -4.12 21.55 -16.83
C ARG A 4 -3.32 20.95 -15.68
N TYR A 5 -3.66 21.30 -14.45
CA TYR A 5 -3.10 20.69 -13.25
C TYR A 5 -3.57 19.23 -13.23
N TYR A 6 -2.74 18.32 -13.76
CA TYR A 6 -2.96 16.90 -13.58
C TYR A 6 -2.45 16.56 -12.18
N PRO A 7 -3.33 16.16 -11.25
CA PRO A 7 -2.85 15.68 -9.95
C PRO A 7 -1.90 14.51 -10.23
N PRO A 8 -0.76 14.41 -9.53
CA PRO A 8 0.08 13.24 -9.65
C PRO A 8 -0.80 12.05 -9.31
N ARG A 9 -0.96 11.13 -10.27
CA ARG A 9 -1.51 9.81 -9.98
C ARG A 9 -0.62 9.25 -8.88
N ARG A 10 -1.11 9.27 -7.64
CA ARG A 10 -0.50 8.52 -6.55
C ARG A 10 -0.55 7.09 -7.06
N GLN A 11 0.56 6.61 -7.61
CA GLN A 11 0.67 5.23 -8.00
C GLN A 11 0.70 4.46 -6.69
N TYR A 12 -0.49 4.08 -6.25
CA TYR A 12 -0.64 3.14 -5.17
C TYR A 12 0.05 1.89 -5.69
N ARG A 13 1.18 1.48 -5.08
CA ARG A 13 1.90 0.26 -5.48
C ARG A 13 0.98 -0.96 -5.42
N THR A 14 -0.12 -0.84 -4.67
CA THR A 14 -1.25 -1.76 -4.60
C THR A 14 -2.12 -1.86 -5.84
N GLU A 15 -2.06 -0.96 -6.82
CA GLU A 15 -2.74 -1.17 -8.12
C GLU A 15 -2.26 -2.44 -8.82
N ARG A 16 -1.06 -2.93 -8.47
CA ARG A 16 -0.52 -4.22 -8.95
C ARG A 16 -0.65 -5.38 -7.96
N LEU A 17 -1.11 -5.13 -6.73
CA LEU A 17 -1.30 -6.16 -5.70
C LEU A 17 -2.75 -6.65 -5.76
N SER A 18 -3.00 -7.95 -5.57
CA SER A 18 -4.38 -8.41 -5.53
C SER A 18 -5.16 -7.80 -4.37
N SER A 19 -6.48 -7.71 -4.55
CA SER A 19 -7.38 -7.34 -3.47
C SER A 19 -7.29 -8.32 -2.29
N ALA A 20 -6.95 -9.59 -2.55
CA ALA A 20 -6.74 -10.61 -1.51
C ALA A 20 -5.48 -10.32 -0.68
N HIS A 21 -4.36 -9.96 -1.32
CA HIS A 21 -3.14 -9.49 -0.64
C HIS A 21 -3.44 -8.33 0.29
N VAL A 22 -4.09 -7.30 -0.25
CA VAL A 22 -4.40 -6.08 0.50
C VAL A 22 -5.25 -6.39 1.72
N ARG A 23 -6.30 -7.20 1.56
CA ARG A 23 -7.21 -7.55 2.66
C ARG A 23 -6.51 -8.36 3.75
N TRP A 24 -5.70 -9.36 3.37
CA TRP A 24 -4.92 -10.14 4.33
C TRP A 24 -3.94 -9.26 5.13
N CYS A 25 -3.26 -8.32 4.46
CA CYS A 25 -2.37 -7.37 5.13
C CYS A 25 -3.12 -6.45 6.11
N TYR A 26 -4.33 -6.00 5.75
CA TYR A 26 -5.19 -5.21 6.65
C TYR A 26 -5.66 -6.01 7.88
N ASP A 27 -6.02 -7.28 7.70
CA ASP A 27 -6.44 -8.15 8.80
C ASP A 27 -5.27 -8.49 9.73
N ARG A 28 -4.05 -8.66 9.19
CA ARG A 28 -2.84 -8.99 9.95
C ARG A 28 -2.25 -7.78 10.67
N TYR A 29 -2.21 -6.62 10.01
CA TYR A 29 -1.52 -5.42 10.49
C TYR A 29 -2.43 -4.19 10.45
N ARG A 30 -2.84 -3.72 11.63
CA ARG A 30 -3.68 -2.50 11.77
C ARG A 30 -3.04 -1.23 11.23
N SER A 31 -1.71 -1.19 11.17
CA SER A 31 -0.90 -0.06 10.71
C SER A 31 -0.50 -0.14 9.23
N TYR A 32 -1.09 -1.08 8.49
CA TYR A 32 -0.84 -1.30 7.07
C TYR A 32 -1.32 -0.13 6.22
N ARG A 33 -0.51 0.22 5.22
CA ARG A 33 -0.76 1.25 4.22
C ARG A 33 -0.76 0.61 2.85
N ALA A 34 -1.90 0.68 2.16
CA ALA A 34 -2.02 0.14 0.81
C ALA A 34 -1.15 0.90 -0.20
N TRP A 35 -0.91 2.20 -0.05
CA TRP A 35 -0.22 2.97 -1.09
C TRP A 35 1.23 2.57 -1.31
N ASP A 36 1.95 2.17 -0.25
CA ASP A 36 3.35 1.73 -0.29
C ASP A 36 3.51 0.23 0.00
N ASN A 37 2.42 -0.49 0.24
CA ASN A 37 2.43 -1.88 0.71
C ASN A 37 3.27 -2.06 1.99
N THR A 38 3.26 -1.08 2.90
CA THR A 38 4.05 -1.15 4.15
C THR A 38 3.20 -1.14 5.41
N PHE A 39 3.65 -1.86 6.42
CA PHE A 39 3.10 -1.82 7.78
C PHE A 39 4.14 -1.32 8.77
N GLN A 40 3.68 -0.80 9.90
CA GLN A 40 4.54 -0.35 10.99
C GLN A 40 4.67 -1.48 12.02
N PRO A 41 5.84 -2.14 12.14
CA PRO A 41 6.11 -3.05 13.25
C PRO A 41 6.23 -2.29 14.58
N TYR A 42 6.10 -3.02 15.70
CA TYR A 42 6.20 -2.47 17.06
C TYR A 42 7.55 -1.80 17.37
N GLY A 43 8.58 -2.03 16.56
CA GLY A 43 9.84 -1.31 16.59
C GLY A 43 10.50 -1.27 15.22
N GLY A 44 11.12 -0.14 14.89
CA GLY A 44 11.92 0.03 13.67
C GLY A 44 11.18 0.63 12.47
N PRO A 45 11.82 0.63 11.29
CA PRO A 45 11.26 1.20 10.07
C PRO A 45 10.07 0.40 9.56
N ARG A 46 9.24 1.03 8.71
CA ARG A 46 8.12 0.36 8.04
C ARG A 46 8.64 -0.80 7.19
N GLN A 47 7.96 -1.94 7.25
CA GLN A 47 8.32 -3.12 6.46
C GLN A 47 7.26 -3.41 5.41
N GLN A 48 7.68 -3.99 4.28
CA GLN A 48 6.75 -4.42 3.23
C GLN A 48 5.91 -5.60 3.73
N CYS A 49 4.62 -5.58 3.41
CA CYS A 49 3.76 -6.71 3.69
C CYS A 49 3.93 -7.78 2.62
N TRP A 50 4.08 -9.02 3.06
CA TRP A 50 4.16 -10.21 2.21
C TRP A 50 2.98 -11.12 2.53
N SER A 51 1.96 -11.09 1.69
CA SER A 51 0.83 -12.02 1.77
C SER A 51 1.18 -13.30 1.00
N PRO A 52 0.68 -14.48 1.43
CA PRO A 52 0.71 -15.69 0.62
C PRO A 52 -0.23 -15.61 -0.60
N TYR A 53 -1.11 -14.61 -0.65
CA TYR A 53 -2.02 -14.35 -1.77
C TYR A 53 -1.40 -13.31 -2.71
N SER A 54 -1.32 -13.64 -4.01
CA SER A 54 -0.77 -12.79 -5.07
C SER A 54 -1.81 -11.84 -5.62
#